data_AF-E0Y1W1-F1
#
_entry.id   AF-E0Y1W1-F1
#
_cell.length_a   1.000
_cell.length_b   1.000
_cell.length_c   1.000
_cell.angle_alpha   90.00
_cell.angle_beta   90.00
_cell.angle_gamma   90.00
#
_symmetry.space_group_name_H-M   'P 1'
#
loop_
_entity.id
_entity.type
_entity.pdbx_description
1 polymer ?
#
loop_
_entity_poly.entity_id
_entity_poly.type
_entity_poly.pdbx_seq_one_letter_code
_entity_poly.pdbx_strand_id
1 'polypeptide(L)' 'MGSFTEDGGSKFRGVAYFETAAPSLSSLNGMCVVYHWDVDASGVATWNLWEWT' A
#
# COMPACT_ATOMS: atom_id res chain seq x y z
N MET A 1 -7.56 -8.53 7.72
CA MET A 1 -6.53 -9.27 8.48
C MET A 1 -5.44 -9.67 7.51
N GLY A 2 -4.16 -9.42 7.84
CA GLY A 2 -3.05 -9.87 7.01
C GLY A 2 -2.86 -11.39 7.11
N SER A 3 -2.20 -11.99 6.11
CA SER A 3 -1.94 -13.44 6.07
C SER A 3 -0.50 -13.72 5.66
N PHE A 4 0.11 -14.73 6.27
CA PHE A 4 1.34 -15.32 5.78
C PHE A 4 1.05 -16.25 4.59
N THR A 5 1.99 -16.36 3.66
CA THR A 5 1.90 -17.27 2.51
C THR A 5 2.72 -18.53 2.76
N GLU A 6 2.37 -19.63 2.11
CA GLU A 6 3.03 -20.94 2.31
C GLU A 6 4.52 -20.93 1.93
N ASP A 7 4.90 -20.06 1.00
CA ASP A 7 6.27 -19.85 0.54
C ASP A 7 7.09 -18.94 1.47
N GLY A 8 6.53 -18.47 2.60
CA GLY A 8 7.23 -17.67 3.60
C GLY A 8 7.11 -16.15 3.42
N GLY A 9 6.21 -15.70 2.53
CA GLY A 9 5.86 -14.30 2.35
C GLY A 9 4.69 -13.83 3.24
N SER A 10 4.17 -12.64 2.94
CA SER A 10 3.02 -12.07 3.64
C SER A 10 2.19 -11.11 2.78
N LYS A 11 0.89 -11.01 3.08
CA LYS A 11 -0.06 -10.15 2.37
C LYS A 11 -0.82 -9.29 3.36
N PHE A 12 -0.82 -7.98 3.14
CA PHE A 12 -1.56 -6.99 3.92
C PHE A 12 -2.40 -6.10 3.02
N ARG A 13 -3.56 -5.72 3.52
CA ARG A 13 -4.59 -4.99 2.78
C ARG A 13 -5.10 -3.88 3.69
N GLY A 14 -5.22 -2.67 3.18
CA GLY A 14 -5.65 -1.54 4.00
C GLY A 14 -5.79 -0.26 3.21
N VAL A 15 -5.81 0.85 3.94
CA VAL A 15 -5.87 2.21 3.40
C VAL A 15 -4.68 2.98 3.94
N ALA A 16 -4.11 3.83 3.09
CA ALA A 16 -3.08 4.81 3.43
C ALA A 16 -3.61 6.21 3.10
N TYR A 17 -3.14 7.18 3.88
CA TYR A 17 -3.34 8.60 3.61
C TYR A 17 -1.96 9.24 3.53
N PHE A 18 -1.82 10.17 2.59
CA PHE A 18 -0.57 10.88 2.37
C PHE A 18 -0.69 12.33 2.80
N GLU A 19 0.43 12.88 3.26
CA GLU A 19 0.65 14.32 3.41
C GLU A 19 1.91 14.68 2.63
N THR A 20 1.77 15.62 1.71
CA THR A 20 2.81 16.00 0.75
C THR A 20 2.98 17.52 0.77
N ALA A 21 4.24 17.96 0.70
CA ALA A 21 4.59 19.37 0.62
C ALA A 21 4.70 19.87 -0.85
N ALA A 22 4.93 18.96 -1.80
CA ALA A 22 5.10 19.32 -3.20
C ALA A 22 3.75 19.69 -3.86
N PRO A 23 3.59 20.87 -4.47
CA PRO A 23 2.33 21.29 -5.07
C PRO A 23 1.80 20.33 -6.15
N SER A 24 2.70 19.70 -6.90
CA SER A 24 2.38 18.71 -7.94
C SER A 24 1.72 17.43 -7.40
N LEU A 25 1.81 17.18 -6.09
CA LEU A 25 1.24 16.02 -5.41
C LEU A 25 0.09 16.39 -4.46
N SER A 26 -0.33 17.66 -4.46
CA SER A 26 -1.36 18.16 -3.54
C SER A 26 -2.69 17.41 -3.60
N SER A 27 -3.02 16.79 -4.75
CA SER A 27 -4.21 15.95 -4.89
C SER A 27 -4.19 14.69 -4.03
N LEU A 28 -3.00 14.21 -3.62
CA LEU A 28 -2.87 13.05 -2.72
C LEU A 28 -3.20 13.39 -1.27
N ASN A 29 -3.16 14.67 -0.89
CA ASN A 29 -3.34 15.09 0.49
C ASN A 29 -4.79 14.83 0.94
N GLY A 30 -4.95 13.94 1.94
CA GLY A 30 -6.26 13.52 2.43
C GLY A 30 -7.00 12.53 1.52
N MET A 31 -6.39 12.11 0.40
CA MET A 31 -6.97 11.09 -0.48
C MET A 31 -6.98 9.72 0.24
N CYS A 32 -8.13 9.03 0.18
CA CYS A 32 -8.24 7.65 0.63
C CYS A 32 -7.61 6.74 -0.42
N VAL A 33 -6.42 6.21 -0.12
CA VAL A 33 -5.69 5.32 -1.04
C VAL A 33 -5.72 3.90 -0.50
N VAL A 34 -6.42 3.00 -1.18
CA VAL A 34 -6.42 1.59 -0.81
C VAL A 34 -5.11 0.96 -1.29
N TYR A 35 -4.60 0.01 -0.52
CA TYR A 35 -3.38 -0.68 -0.87
C TYR A 35 -3.43 -2.19 -0.74
N HIS A 36 -2.61 -2.84 -1.58
CA HIS A 36 -2.11 -4.20 -1.41
C HIS A 36 -0.61 -4.13 -1.15
N TRP A 37 -0.19 -4.70 -0.02
CA TRP A 37 1.20 -4.90 0.34
C TRP A 37 1.49 -6.39 0.30
N ASP A 38 2.35 -6.80 -0.64
CA ASP A 38 2.71 -8.19 -0.86
C ASP A 38 4.22 -8.33 -0.68
N VAL A 39 4.64 -9.17 0.27
CA VAL A 39 6.04 -9.52 0.53
C VAL A 39 6.26 -10.95 0.07
N ASP A 40 7.26 -11.17 -0.77
CA ASP A 40 7.64 -12.52 -1.21
C ASP A 40 8.57 -13.23 -0.20
N ALA A 41 8.92 -14.49 -0.50
CA ALA A 41 9.80 -15.31 0.32
C ALA A 41 11.21 -14.73 0.52
N SER A 42 11.66 -13.86 -0.38
CA SER A 42 12.97 -13.19 -0.30
C SER A 42 12.92 -11.89 0.50
N GLY A 43 11.73 -11.49 0.96
CA GLY A 43 11.50 -10.24 1.66
C GLY A 43 11.30 -9.03 0.74
N VAL A 44 11.19 -9.23 -0.59
CA VAL A 44 10.89 -8.13 -1.51
C VAL A 44 9.42 -7.78 -1.41
N ALA A 45 9.15 -6.50 -1.20
CA ALA A 45 7.80 -6.00 -1.05
C ALA A 45 7.33 -5.20 -2.27
N THR A 46 6.10 -5.46 -2.70
CA THR A 46 5.39 -4.67 -3.71
C THR A 46 4.22 -3.95 -3.05
N TRP A 47 4.12 -2.64 -3.29
CA TRP A 47 3.02 -1.80 -2.81
C TRP A 47 2.18 -1.31 -3.98
N ASN A 48 1.03 -1.94 -4.18
CA ASN A 48 0.05 -1.49 -5.17
C ASN A 48 -0.94 -0.54 -4.49
N LEU A 49 -1.21 0.59 -5.12
CA LEU A 49 -1.97 1.72 -4.56
C LEU A 49 -3.02 2.18 -5.57
N TRP A 50 -4.23 2.47 -5.10
CA TRP A 50 -5.28 3.07 -5.93
C TRP A 50 -6.19 3.97 -5.11
N GLU A 51 -6.71 5.01 -5.78
CA GLU A 51 -7.73 5.88 -5.21
C GLU A 51 -9.03 5.09 -4.99
N TRP A 52 -9.64 5.25 -3.83
CA TRP A 52 -10.99 4.77 -3.59
C TRP A 52 -12.01 5.75 -4.20
N THR A 53 -12.61 5.37 -5.33
CA THR A 53 -13.67 6.13 -6.03
C THR A 53 -14.91 5.29 -6.24
#